data_AF-A0A975CTC5-F1
#
_entry.id   AF-A0A975CTC5-F1
#
_cell.length_a   1.000
_cell.length_b   1.000
_cell.length_c   1.000
_cell.angle_alpha   90.00
_cell.angle_beta   90.00
_cell.angle_gamma   90.00
#
_symmetry.space_group_name_H-M   'P 1'
#
loop_
_entity.id
_entity.type
_entity.pdbx_description
1 polymer ?
#
loop_
_entity_poly.entity_id
_entity_poly.type
_entity_poly.pdbx_seq_one_letter_code
_entity_poly.pdbx_strand_id
1 'polypeptide(L)'
;MELIKATAGDLPELLDLYERVSDEMEKNGLRQWHWGVYPTEEMIRDDVEQGLMYIQRADGVIAGAVAIFDGADEPEYAEVPWTGGVNPGYFHRLAVDPAMQGMGIAGGILDDVQQILRSAGCDCVRCDTNDQNARARRLYTKMGFSPCGPVTWDDTPGEAYTAFDKTLRRETPMWPIRMTPAFRSGKATPWGGGRMKEIYGKEIPETPTGESLEVSCIPGLESRDPMGRTLPELIDRYREKLVGKYADKPFPLLLKLIDARLPLSVQVHPNDAYARLHEDGKLGKNEAWLILDTPEGGGELVYGIQAGTSMEELRAACLEGSAVEPLLRRVRVRAGDICNIPAGCVHAIGAGIMLYEIQQSSDVTYRFYDWDRTDENGNRRELHLRKGLEVTNLKLAPRPLHVESADGVRRMLDEDYFTLDVIRTHSRVSLPPVKHFGMITLLDGELNMTWAGGSVKMKKGETFFLPASAPEITVRGEGTAAVSMPK
;
A
#
# COMPACT_ATOMS: atom_id res chain seq x y z
N MET A 1 -15.37 25.56 -29.81
CA MET A 1 -14.01 26.07 -30.05
C MET A 1 -13.11 24.86 -30.10
N GLU A 2 -12.22 24.76 -31.08
CA GLU A 2 -11.32 23.62 -31.27
C GLU A 2 -9.93 23.99 -30.76
N LEU A 3 -9.25 23.04 -30.11
CA LEU A 3 -7.85 23.17 -29.72
C LEU A 3 -6.94 22.76 -30.90
N ILE A 4 -6.18 23.71 -31.43
CA ILE A 4 -5.30 23.50 -32.60
C ILE A 4 -3.84 23.76 -32.23
N LYS A 5 -2.89 23.16 -32.97
CA LYS A 5 -1.46 23.47 -32.79
C LYS A 5 -1.19 24.93 -33.13
N ALA A 6 -0.44 25.61 -32.28
CA ALA A 6 0.07 26.95 -32.55
C ALA A 6 1.11 26.93 -33.67
N THR A 7 1.20 28.03 -34.40
CA THR A 7 2.20 28.26 -35.45
C THR A 7 3.05 29.47 -35.10
N ALA A 8 4.16 29.68 -35.82
CA ALA A 8 5.00 30.86 -35.64
C ALA A 8 4.22 32.19 -35.84
N GLY A 9 3.12 32.17 -36.61
CA GLY A 9 2.25 33.34 -36.78
C GLY A 9 1.42 33.69 -35.54
N ASP A 10 1.20 32.73 -34.64
CA ASP A 10 0.45 32.92 -33.40
C ASP A 10 1.34 33.44 -32.25
N LEU A 11 2.67 33.40 -32.42
CA LEU A 11 3.63 33.67 -31.35
C LEU A 11 3.47 35.07 -30.71
N PRO A 12 3.32 36.18 -31.48
CA PRO A 12 3.13 37.50 -30.85
C PRO A 12 1.92 37.53 -29.91
N GLU A 13 0.79 36.97 -30.34
CA GLU A 13 -0.45 36.94 -29.56
C GLU A 13 -0.35 36.00 -28.35
N LEU A 14 0.39 34.90 -28.47
CA LEU A 14 0.70 33.97 -27.38
C LEU A 14 1.56 34.62 -26.29
N LEU A 15 2.61 35.33 -26.66
CA LEU A 15 3.48 36.03 -25.70
C LEU A 15 2.69 37.06 -24.91
N ASP A 16 1.87 37.86 -25.61
CA ASP A 16 0.98 38.83 -24.95
C ASP A 16 -0.02 38.14 -24.00
N LEU A 17 -0.54 36.96 -24.37
CA LEU A 17 -1.44 36.19 -23.50
C LEU A 17 -0.74 35.74 -22.22
N TYR A 18 0.45 35.13 -22.33
CA TYR A 18 1.17 34.61 -21.15
C TYR A 18 1.66 35.74 -20.23
N GLU A 19 2.08 36.88 -20.77
CA GLU A 19 2.39 38.07 -19.98
C GLU A 19 1.15 38.54 -19.20
N ARG A 20 0.00 38.74 -19.88
CA ARG A 20 -1.25 39.13 -19.21
C ARG A 20 -1.72 38.15 -18.14
N VAL A 21 -1.61 36.85 -18.40
CA VAL A 21 -2.02 35.81 -17.44
C VAL A 21 -1.10 35.80 -16.23
N SER A 22 0.22 35.94 -16.43
CA SER A 22 1.19 36.00 -15.34
C SER A 22 0.96 37.24 -14.47
N ASP A 23 0.79 38.41 -15.09
CA ASP A 23 0.44 39.65 -14.39
C ASP A 23 -0.83 39.53 -13.55
N GLU A 24 -1.87 38.89 -14.09
CA GLU A 24 -3.13 38.67 -13.37
C GLU A 24 -2.95 37.69 -12.20
N MET A 25 -2.14 36.63 -12.37
CA MET A 25 -1.81 35.71 -11.28
C MET A 25 -1.09 36.42 -10.13
N GLU A 26 -0.07 37.23 -10.45
CA GLU A 26 0.68 38.00 -9.46
C GLU A 26 -0.20 39.02 -8.73
N LYS A 27 -1.04 39.77 -9.46
CA LYS A 27 -2.00 40.73 -8.88
C LYS A 27 -2.94 40.07 -7.88
N ASN A 28 -3.29 38.80 -8.11
CA ASN A 28 -4.13 38.00 -7.24
C ASN A 28 -3.33 37.23 -6.16
N GLY A 29 -2.02 37.51 -6.02
CA GLY A 29 -1.14 36.92 -5.01
C GLY A 29 -0.67 35.50 -5.31
N LEU A 30 -0.90 34.99 -6.52
CA LEU A 30 -0.52 33.65 -6.93
C LEU A 30 0.88 33.65 -7.56
N ARG A 31 1.90 33.22 -6.81
CA ARG A 31 3.32 33.23 -7.22
C ARG A 31 3.73 32.03 -8.08
N GLN A 32 2.76 31.43 -8.78
CA GLN A 32 3.03 30.28 -9.64
C GLN A 32 3.81 30.71 -10.88
N TRP A 33 3.40 31.81 -11.50
CA TRP A 33 4.01 32.35 -12.72
C TRP A 33 4.51 33.77 -12.50
N HIS A 34 5.69 34.03 -13.04
CA HIS A 34 6.39 35.29 -13.04
C HIS A 34 6.95 35.48 -14.45
N TRP A 35 6.39 36.40 -15.23
CA TRP A 35 6.77 36.56 -16.64
C TRP A 35 8.28 36.85 -16.77
N GLY A 36 8.96 36.08 -17.62
CA GLY A 36 10.42 36.15 -17.78
C GLY A 36 11.22 35.30 -16.79
N VAL A 37 10.58 34.68 -15.78
CA VAL A 37 11.16 33.60 -14.96
C VAL A 37 10.49 32.27 -15.34
N TYR A 38 9.18 32.17 -15.15
CA TYR A 38 8.37 31.07 -15.64
C TYR A 38 6.92 31.51 -15.87
N PRO A 39 6.36 31.35 -17.08
CA PRO A 39 7.04 31.00 -18.32
C PRO A 39 7.92 32.15 -18.86
N THR A 40 8.90 31.81 -19.70
CA THR A 40 9.73 32.78 -20.44
C THR A 40 9.32 32.86 -21.91
N GLU A 41 9.68 33.94 -22.61
CA GLU A 41 9.47 34.04 -24.07
C GLU A 41 10.13 32.88 -24.82
N GLU A 42 11.35 32.50 -24.43
CA GLU A 42 12.11 31.40 -25.02
C GLU A 42 11.37 30.08 -24.86
N MET A 43 10.84 29.77 -23.68
CA MET A 43 10.04 28.56 -23.45
C MET A 43 8.79 28.49 -24.34
N ILE A 44 8.05 29.60 -24.47
CA ILE A 44 6.85 29.63 -25.31
C ILE A 44 7.22 29.47 -26.80
N ARG A 45 8.30 30.11 -27.23
CA ARG A 45 8.83 29.97 -28.59
C ARG A 45 9.23 28.52 -28.88
N ASP A 46 9.97 27.90 -27.97
CA ASP A 46 10.41 26.51 -28.07
C ASP A 46 9.22 25.54 -28.14
N ASP A 47 8.17 25.75 -27.33
CA ASP A 47 6.96 24.94 -27.40
C ASP A 47 6.25 25.04 -28.76
N VAL A 48 6.22 26.23 -29.36
CA VAL A 48 5.63 26.44 -30.70
C VAL A 48 6.49 25.78 -31.77
N GLU A 49 7.81 25.96 -31.71
CA GLU A 49 8.76 25.40 -32.68
C GLU A 49 8.77 23.86 -32.64
N GLN A 50 8.65 23.26 -31.46
CA GLN A 50 8.55 21.81 -31.27
C GLN A 50 7.13 21.27 -31.56
N GLY A 51 6.15 22.15 -31.80
CA GLY A 51 4.76 21.76 -32.08
C GLY A 51 4.05 21.15 -30.87
N LEU A 52 4.44 21.57 -29.66
CA LEU A 52 3.91 21.19 -28.35
C LEU A 52 2.85 22.18 -27.85
N MET A 53 2.89 23.44 -28.30
CA MET A 53 1.92 24.47 -27.92
C MET A 53 0.61 24.35 -28.73
N TYR A 54 -0.52 24.38 -28.03
CA TYR A 54 -1.85 24.39 -28.61
C TYR A 54 -2.64 25.62 -28.14
N ILE A 55 -3.49 26.13 -29.02
CA ILE A 55 -4.32 27.31 -28.79
C ILE A 55 -5.78 27.01 -29.08
N GLN A 56 -6.66 27.66 -28.32
CA GLN A 56 -8.08 27.70 -28.57
C GLN A 56 -8.48 29.15 -28.83
N ARG A 57 -9.14 29.43 -29.96
CA ARG A 57 -9.60 30.77 -30.33
C ARG A 57 -11.08 30.98 -30.01
N ALA A 58 -11.42 32.19 -29.54
CA ALA A 58 -12.78 32.69 -29.41
C ALA A 58 -12.86 34.04 -30.14
N ASP A 59 -13.85 34.21 -31.04
CA ASP A 59 -14.05 35.44 -31.81
C ASP A 59 -12.79 35.95 -32.53
N GLY A 60 -11.95 35.02 -33.01
CA GLY A 60 -10.73 35.33 -33.76
C GLY A 60 -9.49 35.60 -32.92
N VAL A 61 -9.60 35.72 -31.59
CA VAL A 61 -8.45 35.91 -30.67
C VAL A 61 -8.15 34.63 -29.88
N ILE A 62 -6.91 34.47 -29.42
CA ILE A 62 -6.50 33.35 -28.56
C ILE A 62 -7.15 33.52 -27.19
N ALA A 63 -8.07 32.62 -26.88
CA ALA A 63 -8.83 32.59 -25.63
C ALA A 63 -8.14 31.75 -24.55
N GLY A 64 -7.33 30.77 -24.96
CA GLY A 64 -6.48 29.99 -24.07
C GLY A 64 -5.42 29.20 -24.81
N ALA A 65 -4.42 28.75 -24.07
CA ALA A 65 -3.27 28.01 -24.58
C ALA A 65 -2.83 26.93 -23.58
N VAL A 66 -2.17 25.88 -24.08
CA VAL A 66 -1.61 24.79 -23.27
C VAL A 66 -0.48 24.11 -24.02
N ALA A 67 0.58 23.72 -23.31
CA ALA A 67 1.63 22.85 -23.85
C ALA A 67 1.30 21.38 -23.53
N ILE A 68 1.38 20.49 -24.51
CA ILE A 68 1.04 19.06 -24.39
C ILE A 68 2.25 18.20 -24.75
N PHE A 69 2.58 17.23 -23.89
CA PHE A 69 3.73 16.32 -24.03
C PHE A 69 3.25 14.87 -23.99
N ASP A 70 3.73 14.01 -24.89
CA ASP A 70 3.32 12.60 -25.01
C ASP A 70 4.42 11.59 -24.63
N GLY A 71 5.48 12.04 -23.96
CA GLY A 71 6.57 11.18 -23.49
C GLY A 71 7.75 11.89 -22.83
N ALA A 72 7.52 13.04 -22.18
CA ALA A 72 8.59 13.75 -21.47
C ALA A 72 8.89 13.07 -20.13
N ASP A 73 10.17 12.81 -19.86
CA ASP A 73 10.62 12.49 -18.51
C ASP A 73 10.82 13.81 -17.76
N GLU A 74 10.06 14.02 -16.69
CA GLU A 74 10.22 15.17 -15.78
C GLU A 74 10.94 14.69 -14.51
N PRO A 75 12.23 15.05 -14.30
CA PRO A 75 12.99 14.63 -13.14
C PRO A 75 12.32 14.98 -11.80
N GLU A 76 11.61 16.10 -11.74
CA GLU A 76 10.86 16.60 -10.59
C GLU A 76 9.72 15.64 -10.18
N TYR A 77 9.19 14.88 -11.14
CA TYR A 77 8.15 13.89 -10.93
C TYR A 77 8.68 12.52 -10.50
N ALA A 78 9.99 12.32 -10.42
CA ALA A 78 10.60 11.03 -10.11
C ALA A 78 10.16 10.45 -8.75
N GLU A 79 9.95 11.31 -7.76
CA GLU A 79 9.57 10.92 -6.39
C GLU A 79 8.06 11.00 -6.13
N VAL A 80 7.25 11.42 -7.12
CA VAL A 80 5.80 11.50 -6.96
C VAL A 80 5.23 10.06 -6.93
N PRO A 81 4.40 9.70 -5.92
CA PRO A 81 3.85 8.35 -5.79
C PRO A 81 2.63 8.18 -6.70
N TRP A 82 2.88 8.13 -8.01
CA TRP A 82 1.88 7.94 -9.05
C TRP A 82 1.04 6.68 -8.84
N THR A 83 -0.24 6.73 -9.23
CA THR A 83 -1.17 5.62 -8.97
C THR A 83 -1.19 4.56 -10.07
N GLY A 84 -0.69 4.90 -11.27
CA GLY A 84 -0.61 3.99 -12.41
C GLY A 84 -0.21 4.63 -13.74
N GLY A 85 -0.41 3.83 -14.80
CA GLY A 85 -0.10 4.16 -16.20
C GLY A 85 1.31 3.80 -16.62
N VAL A 86 1.50 3.37 -17.86
CA VAL A 86 2.82 3.01 -18.40
C VAL A 86 3.33 3.98 -19.44
N ASN A 87 2.44 4.79 -20.02
CA ASN A 87 2.75 5.76 -21.05
C ASN A 87 2.07 7.10 -20.69
N PRO A 88 2.66 7.87 -19.77
CA PRO A 88 2.08 9.13 -19.33
C PRO A 88 2.19 10.21 -20.41
N GLY A 89 1.12 10.96 -20.58
CA GLY A 89 1.16 12.28 -21.20
C GLY A 89 1.12 13.37 -20.13
N TYR A 90 1.52 14.58 -20.50
CA TYR A 90 1.58 15.73 -19.62
C TYR A 90 0.95 16.95 -20.27
N PHE A 91 0.48 17.88 -19.44
CA PHE A 91 0.20 19.22 -19.91
C PHE A 91 0.76 20.25 -18.94
N HIS A 92 1.34 21.29 -19.49
CA HIS A 92 1.91 22.42 -18.76
C HIS A 92 1.37 23.72 -19.34
N ARG A 93 1.60 24.81 -18.61
CA ARG A 93 1.33 26.17 -19.10
C ARG A 93 -0.11 26.39 -19.57
N LEU A 94 -1.09 25.77 -18.90
CA LEU A 94 -2.52 26.00 -19.18
C LEU A 94 -2.89 27.45 -18.82
N ALA A 95 -3.07 28.27 -19.85
CA ALA A 95 -3.41 29.68 -19.76
C ALA A 95 -4.83 29.92 -20.33
N VAL A 96 -5.61 30.78 -19.66
CA VAL A 96 -6.87 31.29 -20.18
C VAL A 96 -6.88 32.80 -20.00
N ASP A 97 -7.20 33.53 -21.08
CA ASP A 97 -7.20 34.98 -21.08
C ASP A 97 -8.05 35.51 -19.91
N PRO A 98 -7.50 36.40 -19.04
CA PRO A 98 -8.22 36.96 -17.90
C PRO A 98 -9.62 37.48 -18.22
N ALA A 99 -9.81 38.09 -19.40
CA ALA A 99 -11.08 38.65 -19.83
C ALA A 99 -12.13 37.58 -20.20
N MET A 100 -11.71 36.34 -20.44
CA MET A 100 -12.57 35.23 -20.88
C MET A 100 -12.72 34.13 -19.82
N GLN A 101 -12.21 34.38 -18.61
CA GLN A 101 -12.31 33.46 -17.51
C GLN A 101 -13.78 33.19 -17.09
N GLY A 102 -14.07 31.96 -16.66
CA GLY A 102 -15.43 31.55 -16.28
C GLY A 102 -16.31 31.07 -17.44
N MET A 103 -15.85 31.20 -18.70
CA MET A 103 -16.60 30.76 -19.89
C MET A 103 -16.43 29.28 -20.25
N GLY A 104 -15.80 28.46 -19.38
CA GLY A 104 -15.61 27.03 -19.61
C GLY A 104 -14.41 26.66 -20.52
N ILE A 105 -13.63 27.63 -21.01
CA ILE A 105 -12.47 27.44 -21.90
C ILE A 105 -11.50 26.40 -21.35
N ALA A 106 -11.01 26.56 -20.11
CA ALA A 106 -10.05 25.64 -19.51
C ALA A 106 -10.56 24.18 -19.45
N GLY A 107 -11.86 24.00 -19.21
CA GLY A 107 -12.47 22.66 -19.22
C GLY A 107 -12.48 22.05 -20.61
N GLY A 108 -12.85 22.84 -21.63
CA GLY A 108 -12.81 22.41 -23.02
C GLY A 108 -11.39 22.07 -23.49
N ILE A 109 -10.40 22.91 -23.15
CA ILE A 109 -8.97 22.62 -23.41
C ILE A 109 -8.57 21.30 -22.77
N LEU A 110 -8.92 21.05 -21.51
CA LEU A 110 -8.57 19.80 -20.83
C LEU A 110 -9.29 18.57 -21.42
N ASP A 111 -10.50 18.71 -21.96
CA ASP A 111 -11.15 17.63 -22.71
C ASP A 111 -10.38 17.29 -23.99
N ASP A 112 -9.97 18.31 -24.74
CA ASP A 112 -9.18 18.14 -25.97
C ASP A 112 -7.78 17.56 -25.67
N VAL A 113 -7.09 18.04 -24.62
CA VAL A 113 -5.81 17.50 -24.14
C VAL A 113 -5.92 15.98 -23.91
N GLN A 114 -6.96 15.53 -23.22
CA GLN A 114 -7.17 14.10 -22.98
C GLN A 114 -7.41 13.31 -24.27
N GLN A 115 -8.08 13.89 -25.27
CA GLN A 115 -8.31 13.24 -26.55
C GLN A 115 -7.02 13.14 -27.38
N ILE A 116 -6.24 14.22 -27.40
CA ILE A 116 -4.93 14.28 -28.08
C ILE A 116 -4.00 13.23 -27.48
N LEU A 117 -3.83 13.20 -26.15
CA LEU A 117 -2.98 12.24 -25.47
C LEU A 117 -3.45 10.79 -25.65
N ARG A 118 -4.77 10.53 -25.62
CA ARG A 118 -5.31 9.19 -25.95
C ARG A 118 -4.90 8.74 -27.35
N SER A 119 -4.98 9.65 -28.33
CA SER A 119 -4.64 9.40 -29.73
C SER A 119 -3.14 9.21 -29.96
N ALA A 120 -2.31 9.88 -29.16
CA ALA A 120 -0.86 9.70 -29.11
C ALA A 120 -0.42 8.37 -28.45
N GLY A 121 -1.35 7.62 -27.87
CA GLY A 121 -1.04 6.34 -27.24
C GLY A 121 -0.88 6.41 -25.72
N CYS A 122 -1.04 7.58 -25.10
CA CYS A 122 -0.93 7.71 -23.65
C CYS A 122 -2.10 7.00 -22.94
N ASP A 123 -1.81 6.44 -21.76
CA ASP A 123 -2.78 5.72 -20.93
C ASP A 123 -3.11 6.44 -19.62
N CYS A 124 -2.35 7.48 -19.27
CA CYS A 124 -2.65 8.44 -18.23
C CYS A 124 -2.21 9.85 -18.64
N VAL A 125 -2.72 10.85 -17.93
CA VAL A 125 -2.30 12.26 -18.04
C VAL A 125 -1.89 12.77 -16.67
N ARG A 126 -0.78 13.50 -16.61
CA ARG A 126 -0.20 14.07 -15.40
C ARG A 126 -0.06 15.59 -15.54
N CYS A 127 -0.15 16.27 -14.42
CA CYS A 127 0.10 17.70 -14.30
C CYS A 127 0.33 18.06 -12.84
N ASP A 128 0.65 19.33 -12.59
CA ASP A 128 0.68 19.89 -11.25
C ASP A 128 0.08 21.30 -11.23
N THR A 129 -0.08 21.82 -10.02
CA THR A 129 -0.37 23.23 -9.78
C THR A 129 0.02 23.61 -8.36
N ASN A 130 0.30 24.90 -8.17
CA ASN A 130 0.59 25.46 -6.85
C ASN A 130 -0.58 25.20 -5.89
N ASP A 131 -0.29 24.89 -4.63
CA ASP A 131 -1.28 24.58 -3.60
C ASP A 131 -2.27 25.73 -3.33
N GLN A 132 -1.82 26.97 -3.56
CA GLN A 132 -2.64 28.18 -3.46
C GLN A 132 -3.59 28.36 -4.66
N ASN A 133 -3.38 27.63 -5.76
CA ASN A 133 -4.20 27.73 -6.98
C ASN A 133 -5.51 26.94 -6.84
N ALA A 134 -6.39 27.42 -5.96
CA ALA A 134 -7.66 26.77 -5.67
C ALA A 134 -8.56 26.63 -6.91
N ARG A 135 -8.39 27.49 -7.93
CA ARG A 135 -9.13 27.41 -9.19
C ARG A 135 -8.69 26.20 -10.02
N ALA A 136 -7.38 26.03 -10.24
CA ALA A 136 -6.85 24.88 -10.97
C ALA A 136 -7.16 23.57 -10.25
N ARG A 137 -6.95 23.51 -8.93
CA ARG A 137 -7.26 22.32 -8.12
C ARG A 137 -8.73 21.88 -8.24
N ARG A 138 -9.67 22.85 -8.19
CA ARG A 138 -11.11 22.57 -8.40
C ARG A 138 -11.40 22.11 -9.82
N LEU A 139 -10.77 22.73 -10.82
CA LEU A 139 -10.90 22.30 -12.22
C LEU A 139 -10.41 20.87 -12.39
N TYR A 140 -9.19 20.53 -11.96
CA TYR A 140 -8.61 19.19 -12.10
C TYR A 140 -9.48 18.13 -11.42
N THR A 141 -9.92 18.38 -10.18
CA THR A 141 -10.84 17.49 -9.47
C THR A 141 -12.16 17.30 -10.24
N LYS A 142 -12.77 18.39 -10.74
CA LYS A 142 -14.00 18.33 -11.56
C LYS A 142 -13.78 17.52 -12.84
N MET A 143 -12.60 17.64 -13.44
CA MET A 143 -12.20 16.89 -14.62
C MET A 143 -11.77 15.45 -14.30
N GLY A 144 -11.85 15.00 -13.04
CA GLY A 144 -11.58 13.61 -12.64
C GLY A 144 -10.10 13.29 -12.41
N PHE A 145 -9.25 14.29 -12.26
CA PHE A 145 -7.87 14.10 -11.81
C PHE A 145 -7.82 13.86 -10.30
N SER A 146 -6.90 13.01 -9.87
CA SER A 146 -6.64 12.70 -8.47
C SER A 146 -5.31 13.31 -8.03
N PRO A 147 -5.22 13.88 -6.81
CA PRO A 147 -3.93 14.27 -6.26
C PRO A 147 -3.09 13.01 -5.96
N CYS A 148 -1.80 13.10 -6.30
CA CYS A 148 -0.83 12.01 -6.14
C CYS A 148 0.19 12.30 -5.04
N GLY A 149 0.65 13.54 -4.92
CA GLY A 149 1.65 13.91 -3.92
C GLY A 149 2.27 15.29 -4.18
N PRO A 150 3.16 15.73 -3.30
CA PRO A 150 3.88 16.98 -3.50
C PRO A 150 4.89 16.86 -4.65
N VAL A 151 5.15 17.97 -5.33
CA VAL A 151 6.27 18.15 -6.28
C VAL A 151 6.98 19.46 -5.95
N THR A 152 8.28 19.51 -6.22
CA THR A 152 9.10 20.72 -6.03
C THR A 152 9.68 21.13 -7.37
N TRP A 153 9.66 22.43 -7.64
CA TRP A 153 10.21 23.03 -8.86
C TRP A 153 11.35 23.99 -8.49
N ASP A 154 12.48 23.87 -9.18
CA ASP A 154 13.66 24.71 -8.94
C ASP A 154 13.42 26.18 -9.33
N ASP A 155 12.57 26.44 -10.33
CA ASP A 155 12.26 27.78 -10.83
C ASP A 155 11.34 28.60 -9.91
N THR A 156 10.68 27.94 -8.95
CA THR A 156 9.81 28.59 -7.95
C THR A 156 10.13 28.09 -6.54
N PRO A 157 11.32 28.43 -6.00
CA PRO A 157 11.78 27.90 -4.73
C PRO A 157 10.90 28.39 -3.56
N GLY A 158 10.47 27.45 -2.71
CA GLY A 158 9.67 27.74 -1.52
C GLY A 158 8.15 27.75 -1.76
N GLU A 159 7.70 27.58 -3.00
CA GLU A 159 6.30 27.34 -3.32
C GLU A 159 5.96 25.85 -3.25
N ALA A 160 4.77 25.52 -2.75
CA ALA A 160 4.29 24.15 -2.63
C ALA A 160 3.39 23.80 -3.81
N TYR A 161 3.62 22.65 -4.44
CA TYR A 161 2.84 22.16 -5.56
C TYR A 161 2.30 20.77 -5.27
N THR A 162 1.11 20.49 -5.79
CA THR A 162 0.53 19.15 -5.79
C THR A 162 0.51 18.61 -7.22
N ALA A 163 1.06 17.42 -7.41
CA ALA A 163 0.95 16.64 -8.64
C ALA A 163 -0.41 15.91 -8.69
N PHE A 164 -0.95 15.77 -9.90
CA PHE A 164 -2.22 15.14 -10.20
C PHE A 164 -2.08 14.14 -11.35
N ASP A 165 -2.82 13.04 -11.28
CA ASP A 165 -2.96 12.09 -12.37
C ASP A 165 -4.41 11.78 -12.74
N LYS A 166 -4.61 11.31 -13.96
CA LYS A 166 -5.86 10.72 -14.41
C LYS A 166 -5.60 9.61 -15.40
N THR A 167 -6.18 8.44 -15.18
CA THR A 167 -6.16 7.36 -16.17
C THR A 167 -7.02 7.73 -17.38
N LEU A 168 -6.49 7.54 -18.58
CA LEU A 168 -7.18 7.82 -19.83
C LEU A 168 -7.97 6.62 -20.38
N ARG A 169 -7.65 5.40 -19.91
CA ARG A 169 -8.22 4.14 -20.37
C ARG A 169 -8.64 3.27 -19.18
N ARG A 170 -9.59 2.35 -19.42
CA ARG A 170 -10.03 1.42 -18.37
C ARG A 170 -8.92 0.41 -18.04
N GLU A 171 -8.09 0.06 -19.02
CA GLU A 171 -7.05 -0.96 -18.92
C GLU A 171 -5.74 -0.41 -18.35
N THR A 172 -5.64 0.91 -18.12
CA THR A 172 -4.47 1.55 -17.52
C THR A 172 -4.11 0.83 -16.20
N PRO A 173 -2.92 0.20 -16.13
CA PRO A 173 -2.53 -0.61 -14.99
C PRO A 173 -2.20 0.27 -13.79
N MET A 174 -2.51 -0.21 -12.59
CA MET A 174 -2.08 0.43 -11.35
C MET A 174 -0.68 -0.01 -10.96
N TRP A 175 0.07 0.88 -10.32
CA TRP A 175 1.42 0.56 -9.84
C TRP A 175 1.40 -0.02 -8.42
N PRO A 176 2.45 -0.74 -8.01
CA PRO A 176 2.62 -1.13 -6.60
C PRO A 176 2.54 0.08 -5.66
N ILE A 177 1.80 -0.06 -4.56
CA ILE A 177 1.53 1.01 -3.61
C ILE A 177 2.31 0.74 -2.32
N ARG A 178 3.20 1.64 -1.91
CA ARG A 178 3.85 1.54 -0.59
C ARG A 178 2.82 1.75 0.51
N MET A 179 2.74 0.81 1.44
CA MET A 179 1.77 0.88 2.54
C MET A 179 2.41 1.41 3.82
N THR A 180 1.72 2.35 4.46
CA THR A 180 1.97 2.78 5.83
C THR A 180 1.13 1.93 6.78
N PRO A 181 1.75 1.18 7.70
CA PRO A 181 1.03 0.29 8.61
C PRO A 181 0.26 1.06 9.69
N ALA A 182 -0.74 0.40 10.27
CA ALA A 182 -1.27 0.76 11.59
C ALA A 182 -0.54 -0.06 12.68
N PHE A 183 -0.49 0.43 13.92
CA PHE A 183 0.20 -0.24 15.02
C PHE A 183 -0.73 -0.58 16.18
N ARG A 184 -0.45 -1.69 16.86
CA ARG A 184 -0.93 -1.92 18.23
C ARG A 184 0.25 -1.86 19.20
N SER A 185 0.12 -1.00 20.20
CA SER A 185 1.18 -0.63 21.13
C SER A 185 0.69 -0.50 22.57
N GLY A 186 1.63 -0.29 23.50
CA GLY A 186 1.37 -0.01 24.91
C GLY A 186 0.50 -1.07 25.57
N LYS A 187 -0.63 -0.63 26.14
CA LYS A 187 -1.58 -1.52 26.85
C LYS A 187 -2.28 -2.54 25.95
N ALA A 188 -2.38 -2.29 24.64
CA ALA A 188 -2.97 -3.25 23.71
C ALA A 188 -2.04 -4.46 23.48
N THR A 189 -0.73 -4.23 23.52
CA THR A 189 0.31 -5.25 23.32
C THR A 189 1.40 -5.13 24.38
N PRO A 190 1.10 -5.41 25.67
CA PRO A 190 2.09 -5.30 26.75
C PRO A 190 3.26 -6.28 26.58
N TRP A 191 3.02 -7.32 25.79
CA TRP A 191 4.00 -8.33 25.39
C TRP A 191 4.96 -7.86 24.29
N GLY A 192 4.69 -6.71 23.66
CA GLY A 192 5.46 -6.18 22.53
C GLY A 192 6.88 -5.76 22.91
N GLY A 193 7.68 -5.45 21.90
CA GLY A 193 9.07 -5.00 22.03
C GLY A 193 9.34 -3.66 21.36
N GLY A 194 10.62 -3.40 21.07
CA GLY A 194 11.09 -2.24 20.30
C GLY A 194 11.78 -2.63 18.99
N ARG A 195 11.82 -3.93 18.66
CA ARG A 195 12.65 -4.49 17.59
C ARG A 195 12.17 -4.09 16.20
N MET A 196 10.88 -3.80 16.03
CA MET A 196 10.34 -3.23 14.79
C MET A 196 11.06 -1.94 14.40
N LYS A 197 11.36 -1.07 15.38
CA LYS A 197 12.13 0.15 15.15
C LYS A 197 13.60 -0.15 14.95
N GLU A 198 14.19 -0.96 15.83
CA GLU A 198 15.64 -1.21 15.86
C GLU A 198 16.14 -1.99 14.63
N ILE A 199 15.35 -2.93 14.11
CA ILE A 199 15.78 -3.85 13.04
C ILE A 199 15.17 -3.47 11.68
N TYR A 200 13.94 -2.97 11.68
CA TYR A 200 13.18 -2.68 10.46
C TYR A 200 12.92 -1.19 10.23
N GLY A 201 13.48 -0.31 11.09
CA GLY A 201 13.36 1.14 10.94
C GLY A 201 11.92 1.67 11.00
N LYS A 202 10.99 0.89 11.57
CA LYS A 202 9.57 1.27 11.64
C LYS A 202 9.37 2.46 12.58
N GLU A 203 8.51 3.38 12.17
CA GLU A 203 8.06 4.52 12.98
C GLU A 203 7.00 4.09 14.00
N ILE A 204 7.40 3.25 14.96
CA ILE A 204 6.50 2.80 16.01
C ILE A 204 6.08 3.98 16.92
N PRO A 205 4.82 4.05 17.38
CA PRO A 205 4.31 5.17 18.16
C PRO A 205 4.91 5.22 19.58
N GLU A 206 5.16 4.07 20.19
CA GLU A 206 5.71 3.94 21.54
C GLU A 206 6.36 2.55 21.72
N THR A 207 7.06 2.36 22.84
CA THR A 207 7.53 1.05 23.29
C THR A 207 6.78 0.66 24.56
N PRO A 208 6.17 -0.54 24.62
CA PRO A 208 6.24 -1.61 23.63
C PRO A 208 5.29 -1.41 22.43
N THR A 209 5.70 -1.85 21.25
CA THR A 209 4.82 -2.07 20.09
C THR A 209 4.88 -3.54 19.71
N GLY A 210 3.72 -4.22 19.67
CA GLY A 210 3.66 -5.66 19.43
C GLY A 210 3.26 -6.04 18.02
N GLU A 211 2.39 -5.26 17.37
CA GLU A 211 1.88 -5.55 16.03
C GLU A 211 2.03 -4.33 15.11
N SER A 212 2.54 -4.57 13.90
CA SER A 212 2.50 -3.66 12.75
C SER A 212 1.59 -4.28 11.71
N LEU A 213 0.43 -3.69 11.48
CA LEU A 213 -0.58 -4.15 10.53
C LEU A 213 -0.29 -3.53 9.16
N GLU A 214 0.52 -4.24 8.37
CA GLU A 214 1.08 -3.80 7.09
C GLU A 214 0.01 -3.62 6.01
N VAL A 215 -0.94 -4.55 5.94
CA VAL A 215 -2.08 -4.49 5.01
C VAL A 215 -3.32 -4.90 5.78
N SER A 216 -4.18 -3.91 6.07
CA SER A 216 -5.32 -4.08 6.97
C SER A 216 -6.50 -3.22 6.54
N CYS A 217 -7.70 -3.84 6.57
CA CYS A 217 -8.99 -3.15 6.51
C CYS A 217 -9.73 -3.22 7.86
N ILE A 218 -9.07 -3.57 8.97
CA ILE A 218 -9.71 -3.62 10.28
C ILE A 218 -10.07 -2.19 10.70
N PRO A 219 -11.34 -1.91 11.07
CA PRO A 219 -11.75 -0.58 11.50
C PRO A 219 -10.88 0.01 12.62
N GLY A 220 -10.37 1.23 12.40
CA GLY A 220 -9.46 1.93 13.32
C GLY A 220 -8.01 1.43 13.30
N LEU A 221 -7.70 0.43 12.49
CA LEU A 221 -6.39 -0.14 12.29
C LEU A 221 -6.11 -0.38 10.79
N GLU A 222 -6.63 0.50 9.95
CA GLU A 222 -6.46 0.44 8.50
C GLU A 222 -5.05 0.87 8.11
N SER A 223 -4.42 0.14 7.20
CA SER A 223 -3.19 0.62 6.56
C SER A 223 -3.52 1.70 5.52
N ARG A 224 -2.55 2.55 5.22
CA ARG A 224 -2.72 3.74 4.38
C ARG A 224 -1.72 3.78 3.23
N ASP A 225 -2.07 4.48 2.17
CA ASP A 225 -1.12 4.81 1.10
C ASP A 225 -0.26 6.04 1.47
N PRO A 226 0.69 6.48 0.63
CA PRO A 226 1.52 7.65 0.89
C PRO A 226 0.74 8.96 1.03
N MET A 227 -0.51 8.99 0.58
CA MET A 227 -1.42 10.14 0.70
C MET A 227 -2.33 10.07 1.93
N GLY A 228 -2.15 9.06 2.78
CA GLY A 228 -2.94 8.88 3.99
C GLY A 228 -4.32 8.27 3.76
N ARG A 229 -4.66 7.87 2.52
CA ARG A 229 -5.92 7.20 2.20
C ARG A 229 -5.86 5.77 2.74
N THR A 230 -6.89 5.37 3.47
CA THR A 230 -7.03 4.02 4.02
C THR A 230 -7.21 2.99 2.91
N LEU A 231 -6.81 1.74 3.15
CA LEU A 231 -7.03 0.66 2.19
C LEU A 231 -8.50 0.49 1.78
N PRO A 232 -9.51 0.58 2.67
CA PRO A 232 -10.91 0.64 2.26
C PRO A 232 -11.24 1.77 1.28
N GLU A 233 -10.75 2.99 1.50
CA GLU A 233 -10.95 4.11 0.56
C GLU A 233 -10.31 3.85 -0.81
N LEU A 234 -9.15 3.18 -0.83
CA LEU A 234 -8.52 2.75 -2.08
C LEU A 234 -9.35 1.67 -2.79
N ILE A 235 -9.91 0.71 -2.05
CA ILE A 235 -10.79 -0.33 -2.60
C ILE A 235 -12.03 0.30 -3.20
N ASP A 236 -12.69 1.23 -2.51
CA ASP A 236 -13.88 1.92 -3.01
C ASP A 236 -13.57 2.75 -4.26
N ARG A 237 -12.39 3.36 -4.33
CA ARG A 237 -11.96 4.16 -5.47
C ARG A 237 -11.62 3.31 -6.69
N TYR A 238 -10.80 2.27 -6.52
CA TYR A 238 -10.17 1.54 -7.61
C TYR A 238 -10.81 0.18 -7.90
N ARG A 239 -11.64 -0.32 -6.99
CA ARG A 239 -12.51 -1.49 -7.18
C ARG A 239 -11.72 -2.69 -7.70
N GLU A 240 -12.18 -3.30 -8.80
CA GLU A 240 -11.56 -4.48 -9.42
C GLU A 240 -10.11 -4.23 -9.86
N LYS A 241 -9.71 -3.00 -10.18
CA LYS A 241 -8.31 -2.70 -10.54
C LYS A 241 -7.34 -2.93 -9.39
N LEU A 242 -7.81 -2.72 -8.15
CA LEU A 242 -6.99 -2.88 -6.96
C LEU A 242 -7.05 -4.31 -6.42
N VAL A 243 -8.26 -4.86 -6.25
CA VAL A 243 -8.46 -6.12 -5.51
C VAL A 243 -9.13 -7.24 -6.32
N GLY A 244 -9.37 -7.03 -7.62
CA GLY A 244 -10.03 -8.01 -8.48
C GLY A 244 -11.40 -8.42 -7.95
N LYS A 245 -11.64 -9.72 -7.77
CA LYS A 245 -12.93 -10.29 -7.35
C LYS A 245 -13.40 -9.86 -5.95
N TYR A 246 -12.55 -9.19 -5.16
CA TYR A 246 -12.86 -8.75 -3.81
C TYR A 246 -13.37 -7.30 -3.74
N ALA A 247 -13.58 -6.63 -4.87
CA ALA A 247 -14.09 -5.26 -4.91
C ALA A 247 -15.45 -5.07 -4.21
N ASP A 248 -16.25 -6.13 -4.19
CA ASP A 248 -17.60 -6.19 -3.60
C ASP A 248 -17.72 -7.25 -2.49
N LYS A 249 -16.59 -7.63 -1.88
CA LYS A 249 -16.54 -8.65 -0.83
C LYS A 249 -15.76 -8.13 0.36
N PRO A 250 -15.96 -8.72 1.56
CA PRO A 250 -15.03 -8.48 2.67
C PRO A 250 -13.59 -8.70 2.21
N PHE A 251 -12.71 -7.76 2.57
CA PHE A 251 -11.29 -7.88 2.27
C PHE A 251 -10.75 -9.18 2.91
N PRO A 252 -10.07 -10.06 2.17
CA PRO A 252 -9.92 -11.44 2.59
C PRO A 252 -8.76 -11.68 3.56
N LEU A 253 -7.74 -10.81 3.57
CA LEU A 253 -6.47 -11.06 4.25
C LEU A 253 -6.06 -9.93 5.20
N LEU A 254 -5.24 -10.25 6.17
CA LEU A 254 -4.54 -9.30 7.02
C LEU A 254 -3.08 -9.71 7.09
N LEU A 255 -2.18 -8.77 6.84
CA LEU A 255 -0.74 -8.97 6.94
C LEU A 255 -0.17 -8.17 8.11
N LYS A 256 0.65 -8.83 8.94
CA LYS A 256 1.34 -8.19 10.06
C LYS A 256 2.82 -8.54 10.15
N LEU A 257 3.56 -7.66 10.80
CA LEU A 257 4.78 -8.01 11.52
C LEU A 257 4.46 -8.03 13.02
N ILE A 258 5.01 -9.01 13.74
CA ILE A 258 4.82 -9.17 15.18
C ILE A 258 6.17 -9.23 15.88
N ASP A 259 6.34 -8.44 16.94
CA ASP A 259 7.51 -8.44 17.83
C ASP A 259 7.09 -8.89 19.23
N ALA A 260 7.27 -10.18 19.52
CA ALA A 260 6.88 -10.78 20.78
C ALA A 260 8.05 -10.78 21.78
N ARG A 261 8.27 -9.67 22.50
CA ARG A 261 9.28 -9.63 23.59
C ARG A 261 8.94 -10.60 24.72
N LEU A 262 7.66 -10.70 25.08
CA LEU A 262 7.12 -11.63 26.08
C LEU A 262 6.20 -12.65 25.39
N PRO A 263 5.93 -13.83 25.99
CA PRO A 263 5.07 -14.82 25.34
C PRO A 263 3.65 -14.28 25.18
N LEU A 264 3.02 -14.56 24.04
CA LEU A 264 1.61 -14.27 23.82
C LEU A 264 0.76 -15.34 24.50
N SER A 265 -0.53 -15.04 24.68
CA SER A 265 -1.46 -15.99 25.24
C SER A 265 -1.61 -17.24 24.37
N VAL A 266 -1.91 -18.38 25.00
CA VAL A 266 -2.34 -19.59 24.30
C VAL A 266 -3.74 -19.40 23.77
N GLN A 267 -3.90 -19.60 22.47
CA GLN A 267 -5.13 -19.28 21.75
C GLN A 267 -5.46 -20.33 20.68
N VAL A 268 -6.71 -20.28 20.21
CA VAL A 268 -7.18 -20.96 19.00
C VAL A 268 -8.08 -20.03 18.22
N HIS A 269 -8.19 -20.32 16.93
CA HIS A 269 -9.01 -19.58 16.00
C HIS A 269 -10.12 -20.46 15.41
N PRO A 270 -11.34 -19.92 15.24
CA PRO A 270 -12.43 -20.62 14.57
C PRO A 270 -12.23 -20.67 13.05
N ASN A 271 -12.93 -21.61 12.41
CA ASN A 271 -13.12 -21.61 10.96
C ASN A 271 -14.25 -20.63 10.55
N ASP A 272 -14.44 -20.41 9.25
CA ASP A 272 -15.45 -19.48 8.73
C ASP A 272 -16.88 -19.82 9.15
N ALA A 273 -17.23 -21.11 9.21
CA ALA A 273 -18.58 -21.54 9.56
C ALA A 273 -18.91 -21.17 11.02
N TYR A 274 -17.97 -21.43 11.94
CA TYR A 274 -18.12 -21.12 13.34
C TYR A 274 -18.10 -19.61 13.59
N ALA A 275 -17.14 -18.88 13.01
CA ALA A 275 -17.03 -17.43 13.14
C ALA A 275 -18.29 -16.72 12.64
N ARG A 276 -18.84 -17.15 11.49
CA ARG A 276 -20.06 -16.57 10.94
C ARG A 276 -21.26 -16.71 11.90
N LEU A 277 -21.37 -17.85 12.58
CA LEU A 277 -22.48 -18.14 13.48
C LEU A 277 -22.32 -17.45 14.85
N HIS A 278 -21.09 -17.27 15.34
CA HIS A 278 -20.81 -16.89 16.73
C HIS A 278 -20.12 -15.53 16.92
N GLU A 279 -19.73 -14.87 15.83
CA GLU A 279 -18.95 -13.61 15.82
C GLU A 279 -19.50 -12.63 14.76
N ASP A 280 -20.83 -12.49 14.69
CA ASP A 280 -21.52 -11.49 13.87
C ASP A 280 -21.13 -11.52 12.37
N GLY A 281 -21.02 -12.72 11.81
CA GLY A 281 -20.71 -12.88 10.39
C GLY A 281 -19.23 -12.71 10.02
N LYS A 282 -18.33 -12.53 11.01
CA LYS A 282 -16.88 -12.41 10.78
C LYS A 282 -16.29 -13.63 10.07
N LEU A 283 -15.16 -13.41 9.41
CA LEU A 283 -14.33 -14.48 8.85
C LEU A 283 -13.73 -15.33 9.96
N GLY A 284 -13.48 -16.61 9.66
CA GLY A 284 -12.58 -17.43 10.44
C GLY A 284 -11.15 -16.92 10.36
N LYS A 285 -10.23 -17.63 11.01
CA LYS A 285 -8.83 -17.21 11.07
C LYS A 285 -7.91 -18.41 10.94
N ASN A 286 -7.62 -18.75 9.68
CA ASN A 286 -6.42 -19.48 9.31
C ASN A 286 -5.28 -18.48 9.14
N GLU A 287 -4.10 -18.84 9.61
CA GLU A 287 -2.93 -17.98 9.56
C GLU A 287 -1.65 -18.78 9.28
N ALA A 288 -0.59 -18.08 8.94
CA ALA A 288 0.73 -18.65 8.84
C ALA A 288 1.78 -17.65 9.32
N TRP A 289 2.81 -18.17 9.97
CA TRP A 289 3.94 -17.39 10.47
C TRP A 289 5.21 -17.74 9.71
N LEU A 290 5.90 -16.74 9.19
CA LEU A 290 7.30 -16.83 8.80
C LEU A 290 8.14 -16.22 9.92
N ILE A 291 8.95 -17.05 10.58
CA ILE A 291 9.82 -16.62 11.67
C ILE A 291 10.95 -15.77 11.08
N LEU A 292 11.00 -14.51 11.49
CA LEU A 292 11.98 -13.53 11.02
C LEU A 292 13.21 -13.52 11.90
N ASP A 293 13.02 -13.65 13.22
CA ASP A 293 14.10 -13.70 14.18
C ASP A 293 13.70 -14.42 15.47
N THR A 294 14.69 -14.94 16.19
CA THR A 294 14.53 -15.65 17.47
C THR A 294 15.66 -15.32 18.43
N PRO A 295 15.50 -15.57 19.74
CA PRO A 295 16.60 -15.50 20.71
C PRO A 295 17.79 -16.39 20.32
N GLU A 296 18.94 -16.12 20.93
CA GLU A 296 20.11 -16.99 20.83
C GLU A 296 19.75 -18.42 21.32
N GLY A 297 20.10 -19.44 20.53
CA GLY A 297 19.70 -20.83 20.78
C GLY A 297 18.34 -21.24 20.19
N GLY A 298 17.60 -20.30 19.57
CA GLY A 298 16.32 -20.53 18.90
C GLY A 298 15.11 -20.06 19.71
N GLY A 299 13.96 -20.00 19.04
CA GLY A 299 12.67 -19.68 19.64
C GLY A 299 11.87 -20.95 19.98
N GLU A 300 10.82 -20.79 20.76
CA GLU A 300 9.87 -21.85 21.06
C GLU A 300 8.43 -21.34 20.86
N LEU A 301 7.60 -22.17 20.23
CA LEU A 301 6.17 -21.93 20.07
C LEU A 301 5.38 -22.95 20.87
N VAL A 302 4.20 -22.56 21.34
CA VAL A 302 3.13 -23.54 21.54
C VAL A 302 2.51 -23.78 20.17
N TYR A 303 2.47 -25.03 19.74
CA TYR A 303 2.01 -25.39 18.40
C TYR A 303 1.38 -26.79 18.41
N GLY A 304 0.10 -26.82 18.73
CA GLY A 304 -0.72 -28.00 18.98
C GLY A 304 -0.81 -28.39 20.46
N ILE A 305 -1.51 -29.49 20.70
CA ILE A 305 -1.66 -30.15 22.01
C ILE A 305 -0.84 -31.44 22.01
N GLN A 306 -0.37 -31.87 23.18
CA GLN A 306 0.34 -33.14 23.35
C GLN A 306 -0.51 -34.32 22.85
N ALA A 307 0.15 -35.29 22.22
CA ALA A 307 -0.53 -36.48 21.72
C ALA A 307 -1.09 -37.30 22.89
N GLY A 308 -2.33 -37.75 22.77
CA GLY A 308 -3.02 -38.53 23.80
C GLY A 308 -3.89 -37.71 24.75
N THR A 309 -3.74 -36.39 24.80
CA THR A 309 -4.62 -35.52 25.58
C THR A 309 -6.07 -35.61 25.09
N SER A 310 -6.98 -35.90 26.00
CA SER A 310 -8.43 -35.89 25.75
C SER A 310 -9.02 -34.48 25.90
N MET A 311 -10.20 -34.26 25.32
CA MET A 311 -10.90 -32.98 25.46
C MET A 311 -11.34 -32.72 26.90
N GLU A 312 -11.61 -33.78 27.67
CA GLU A 312 -11.96 -33.69 29.09
C GLU A 312 -10.77 -33.23 29.93
N GLU A 313 -9.59 -33.83 29.74
CA GLU A 313 -8.35 -33.40 30.39
C GLU A 313 -7.98 -31.96 30.05
N LEU A 314 -8.05 -31.58 28.76
CA LEU A 314 -7.78 -30.21 28.33
C LEU A 314 -8.76 -29.22 28.98
N ARG A 315 -10.05 -29.56 29.03
CA ARG A 315 -11.08 -28.73 29.67
C ARG A 315 -10.81 -28.55 31.16
N ALA A 316 -10.53 -29.63 31.89
CA ALA A 316 -10.23 -29.58 33.32
C ALA A 316 -9.00 -28.71 33.59
N ALA A 317 -7.92 -28.93 32.85
CA ALA A 317 -6.67 -28.20 32.99
C ALA A 317 -6.81 -26.69 32.69
N CYS A 318 -7.59 -26.33 31.66
CA CYS A 318 -7.90 -24.93 31.35
C CYS A 318 -8.65 -24.19 32.47
N LEU A 319 -9.50 -24.89 33.24
CA LEU A 319 -10.22 -24.31 34.38
C LEU A 319 -9.30 -24.06 35.58
N GLU A 320 -8.25 -24.86 35.72
CA GLU A 320 -7.25 -24.75 36.80
C GLU A 320 -6.10 -23.78 36.44
N GLY A 321 -6.03 -23.29 35.21
CA GLY A 321 -5.03 -22.33 34.77
C GLY A 321 -3.74 -23.02 34.33
N SER A 322 -2.65 -22.87 35.09
CA SER A 322 -1.31 -23.37 34.75
C SER A 322 -1.22 -24.89 34.56
N ALA A 323 -2.21 -25.64 35.05
CA ALA A 323 -2.36 -27.07 34.79
C ALA A 323 -2.46 -27.43 33.29
N VAL A 324 -2.79 -26.46 32.42
CA VAL A 324 -2.81 -26.66 30.97
C VAL A 324 -1.42 -26.77 30.35
N GLU A 325 -0.38 -26.18 30.96
CA GLU A 325 0.94 -26.07 30.37
C GLU A 325 1.58 -27.41 29.99
N PRO A 326 1.51 -28.47 30.80
CA PRO A 326 2.02 -29.79 30.44
C PRO A 326 1.31 -30.42 29.23
N LEU A 327 0.09 -29.99 28.92
CA LEU A 327 -0.70 -30.48 27.79
C LEU A 327 -0.35 -29.75 26.48
N LEU A 328 0.40 -28.65 26.53
CA LEU A 328 0.78 -27.88 25.36
C LEU A 328 1.96 -28.53 24.63
N ARG A 329 1.87 -28.63 23.31
CA ARG A 329 2.99 -29.10 22.48
C ARG A 329 3.92 -27.92 22.21
N ARG A 330 5.14 -28.01 22.74
CA ARG A 330 6.21 -27.03 22.52
C ARG A 330 7.07 -27.42 21.32
N VAL A 331 7.32 -26.49 20.42
CA VAL A 331 8.08 -26.70 19.17
C VAL A 331 9.16 -25.64 19.03
N ARG A 332 10.41 -26.07 18.84
CA ARG A 332 11.52 -25.15 18.56
C ARG A 332 11.46 -24.64 17.13
N VAL A 333 11.79 -23.36 16.97
CA VAL A 333 11.85 -22.68 15.68
C VAL A 333 13.09 -21.80 15.60
N ARG A 334 13.49 -21.46 14.37
CA ARG A 334 14.56 -20.51 14.04
C ARG A 334 14.12 -19.59 12.91
N ALA A 335 14.88 -18.52 12.67
CA ALA A 335 14.66 -17.65 11.53
C ALA A 335 14.59 -18.45 10.20
N GLY A 336 13.63 -18.10 9.35
CA GLY A 336 13.33 -18.81 8.10
C GLY A 336 12.43 -20.04 8.24
N ASP A 337 12.00 -20.40 9.45
CA ASP A 337 10.94 -21.40 9.62
C ASP A 337 9.56 -20.82 9.28
N ILE A 338 8.69 -21.64 8.71
CA ILE A 338 7.31 -21.31 8.36
C ILE A 338 6.35 -22.26 9.06
N CYS A 339 5.36 -21.71 9.77
CA CYS A 339 4.35 -22.46 10.50
C CYS A 339 2.96 -22.15 9.94
N ASN A 340 2.29 -23.15 9.35
CA ASN A 340 0.88 -23.06 8.95
C ASN A 340 -0.04 -23.35 10.15
N ILE A 341 -0.92 -22.43 10.48
CA ILE A 341 -1.79 -22.49 11.65
C ILE A 341 -3.23 -22.53 11.15
N PRO A 342 -3.73 -23.75 10.83
CA PRO A 342 -5.12 -23.90 10.45
C PRO A 342 -6.06 -23.62 11.63
N ALA A 343 -7.29 -23.20 11.31
CA ALA A 343 -8.34 -23.03 12.30
C ALA A 343 -8.51 -24.29 13.17
N GLY A 344 -8.66 -24.09 14.47
CA GLY A 344 -8.71 -25.16 15.48
C GLY A 344 -7.35 -25.61 16.02
N CYS A 345 -6.22 -25.13 15.48
CA CYS A 345 -4.90 -25.40 16.04
C CYS A 345 -4.65 -24.53 17.27
N VAL A 346 -4.36 -25.13 18.43
CA VAL A 346 -3.94 -24.38 19.62
C VAL A 346 -2.51 -23.91 19.44
N HIS A 347 -2.23 -22.63 19.65
CA HIS A 347 -0.91 -22.06 19.43
C HIS A 347 -0.62 -20.85 20.32
N ALA A 348 0.66 -20.49 20.44
CA ALA A 348 1.14 -19.27 21.07
C ALA A 348 2.53 -18.91 20.56
N ILE A 349 2.78 -17.62 20.36
CA ILE A 349 4.12 -17.09 20.07
C ILE A 349 4.91 -17.02 21.38
N GLY A 350 6.08 -17.65 21.42
CA GLY A 350 6.99 -17.56 22.57
C GLY A 350 7.77 -16.25 22.64
N ALA A 351 8.43 -16.05 23.77
CA ALA A 351 9.20 -14.84 24.04
C ALA A 351 10.40 -14.67 23.09
N GLY A 352 10.68 -13.42 22.73
CA GLY A 352 11.77 -12.98 21.89
C GLY A 352 11.64 -13.30 20.39
N ILE A 353 10.49 -13.81 19.94
CA ILE A 353 10.26 -14.16 18.53
C ILE A 353 9.75 -12.94 17.77
N MET A 354 10.33 -12.71 16.60
CA MET A 354 9.79 -11.77 15.61
C MET A 354 9.31 -12.54 14.38
N LEU A 355 8.13 -12.21 13.87
CA LEU A 355 7.54 -12.94 12.74
C LEU A 355 6.72 -12.07 11.79
N TYR A 356 6.58 -12.57 10.57
CA TYR A 356 5.61 -12.14 9.56
C TYR A 356 4.38 -13.04 9.70
N GLU A 357 3.20 -12.47 9.88
CA GLU A 357 1.93 -13.18 10.01
C GLU A 357 1.01 -12.82 8.85
N ILE A 358 0.72 -13.79 7.98
CA ILE A 358 -0.36 -13.69 6.99
C ILE A 358 -1.57 -14.48 7.50
N GLN A 359 -2.74 -13.86 7.49
CA GLN A 359 -3.96 -14.48 7.99
C GLN A 359 -5.18 -14.07 7.16
N GLN A 360 -6.29 -14.78 7.31
CA GLN A 360 -7.60 -14.22 6.94
C GLN A 360 -7.84 -12.90 7.68
N SER A 361 -8.58 -11.96 7.08
CA SER A 361 -8.87 -10.65 7.70
C SER A 361 -9.88 -10.77 8.85
N SER A 362 -9.42 -11.31 9.98
CA SER A 362 -10.20 -11.57 11.18
C SER A 362 -9.39 -11.26 12.43
N ASP A 363 -10.03 -10.66 13.42
CA ASP A 363 -9.49 -10.39 14.75
C ASP A 363 -9.99 -11.41 15.80
N VAL A 364 -10.75 -12.42 15.38
CA VAL A 364 -11.37 -13.39 16.29
C VAL A 364 -10.32 -14.30 16.93
N THR A 365 -10.21 -14.21 18.25
CA THR A 365 -9.22 -14.96 19.02
C THR A 365 -9.85 -15.52 20.28
N TYR A 366 -9.79 -16.84 20.46
CA TYR A 366 -10.23 -17.49 21.70
C TYR A 366 -9.02 -17.87 22.54
N ARG A 367 -8.87 -17.17 23.65
CA ARG A 367 -7.80 -17.37 24.61
C ARG A 367 -8.14 -18.48 25.60
N PHE A 368 -7.23 -19.43 25.81
CA PHE A 368 -7.36 -20.47 26.85
C PHE A 368 -6.49 -20.23 28.06
N TYR A 369 -5.32 -19.66 27.85
CA TYR A 369 -4.37 -19.46 28.93
C TYR A 369 -3.47 -18.28 28.66
N ASP A 370 -3.15 -17.55 29.72
CA ASP A 370 -2.41 -16.30 29.62
C ASP A 370 -1.23 -16.17 30.58
N TRP A 371 -0.67 -17.31 30.99
CA TRP A 371 0.48 -17.37 31.89
C TRP A 371 0.22 -16.69 33.24
N ASP A 372 -1.03 -16.76 33.71
CA ASP A 372 -1.53 -16.12 34.94
C ASP A 372 -1.18 -14.62 35.06
N ARG A 373 -0.93 -13.93 33.93
CA ARG A 373 -0.58 -12.51 33.90
C ARG A 373 -1.72 -11.63 34.40
N THR A 374 -1.35 -10.57 35.09
CA THR A 374 -2.27 -9.52 35.55
C THR A 374 -1.86 -8.16 35.00
N ASP A 375 -2.84 -7.26 34.84
CA ASP A 375 -2.59 -5.85 34.62
C ASP A 375 -2.06 -5.15 35.89
N GLU A 376 -1.82 -3.84 35.79
CA GLU A 376 -1.35 -2.98 36.91
C GLU A 376 -2.32 -2.98 38.12
N ASN A 377 -3.58 -3.35 37.91
CA ASN A 377 -4.61 -3.41 38.93
C ASN A 377 -4.82 -4.84 39.49
N GLY A 378 -4.03 -5.82 39.04
CA GLY A 378 -4.17 -7.22 39.44
C GLY A 378 -5.25 -8.00 38.69
N ASN A 379 -5.86 -7.44 37.65
CA ASN A 379 -6.89 -8.13 36.87
C ASN A 379 -6.25 -9.04 35.81
N ARG A 380 -6.79 -10.25 35.66
CA ARG A 380 -6.43 -11.17 34.58
C ARG A 380 -7.19 -10.81 33.30
N ARG A 381 -6.61 -11.07 32.14
CA ARG A 381 -7.30 -10.93 30.86
C ARG A 381 -8.41 -11.97 30.71
N GLU A 382 -9.43 -11.60 29.94
CA GLU A 382 -10.54 -12.50 29.61
C GLU A 382 -10.05 -13.76 28.88
N LEU A 383 -10.60 -14.90 29.32
CA LEU A 383 -10.45 -16.21 28.71
C LEU A 383 -11.76 -16.61 28.03
N HIS A 384 -11.68 -17.28 26.89
CA HIS A 384 -12.81 -17.66 26.05
C HIS A 384 -13.00 -19.18 26.08
N LEU A 385 -12.91 -19.80 27.26
CA LEU A 385 -12.73 -21.25 27.41
C LEU A 385 -13.78 -22.07 26.67
N ARG A 386 -15.07 -21.70 26.74
CA ARG A 386 -16.14 -22.43 26.03
C ARG A 386 -15.94 -22.41 24.53
N LYS A 387 -15.91 -21.21 23.92
CA LYS A 387 -15.77 -21.03 22.47
C LYS A 387 -14.45 -21.62 21.96
N GLY A 388 -13.38 -21.44 22.73
CA GLY A 388 -12.09 -22.04 22.41
C GLY A 388 -12.20 -23.56 22.33
N LEU A 389 -12.71 -24.22 23.38
CA LEU A 389 -12.74 -25.69 23.44
C LEU A 389 -13.62 -26.27 22.34
N GLU A 390 -14.69 -25.57 21.97
CA GLU A 390 -15.61 -25.94 20.88
C GLU A 390 -14.93 -25.98 19.51
N VAL A 391 -13.90 -25.14 19.27
CA VAL A 391 -13.20 -25.08 17.98
C VAL A 391 -11.86 -25.80 17.98
N THR A 392 -11.32 -26.18 19.15
CA THR A 392 -10.06 -26.91 19.25
C THR A 392 -10.12 -28.27 18.56
N ASN A 393 -9.12 -28.53 17.71
CA ASN A 393 -8.91 -29.85 17.11
C ASN A 393 -7.63 -30.48 17.67
N LEU A 394 -7.80 -31.44 18.59
CA LEU A 394 -6.71 -32.16 19.26
C LEU A 394 -5.81 -32.96 18.32
N LYS A 395 -6.24 -33.20 17.07
CA LYS A 395 -5.46 -33.97 16.08
C LYS A 395 -4.48 -33.10 15.29
N LEU A 396 -4.57 -31.78 15.39
CA LEU A 396 -3.68 -30.87 14.68
C LEU A 396 -2.30 -30.82 15.37
N ALA A 397 -1.34 -31.53 14.78
CA ALA A 397 0.07 -31.52 15.17
C ALA A 397 0.98 -31.11 13.99
N PRO A 398 0.77 -29.93 13.40
CA PRO A 398 1.59 -29.46 12.27
C PRO A 398 3.07 -29.31 12.66
N ARG A 399 3.93 -29.25 11.64
CA ARG A 399 5.38 -29.08 11.82
C ARG A 399 5.86 -27.84 11.06
N PRO A 400 6.87 -27.12 11.57
CA PRO A 400 7.49 -26.05 10.81
C PRO A 400 8.09 -26.59 9.51
N LEU A 401 7.93 -25.83 8.43
CA LEU A 401 8.69 -25.95 7.20
C LEU A 401 9.91 -25.03 7.31
N HIS A 402 10.98 -25.31 6.59
CA HIS A 402 12.15 -24.41 6.54
C HIS A 402 12.37 -23.91 5.12
N VAL A 403 12.64 -22.62 4.97
CA VAL A 403 12.98 -22.05 3.67
C VAL A 403 14.42 -22.41 3.30
N GLU A 404 14.62 -23.26 2.30
CA GLU A 404 15.97 -23.58 1.80
C GLU A 404 16.61 -22.39 1.09
N SER A 405 17.94 -22.30 1.16
CA SER A 405 18.76 -21.19 0.64
C SER A 405 18.98 -21.24 -0.87
N ALA A 406 17.91 -21.30 -1.66
CA ALA A 406 17.99 -21.24 -3.12
C ALA A 406 17.58 -19.86 -3.65
N ASP A 407 18.31 -19.37 -4.66
CA ASP A 407 17.97 -18.16 -5.42
C ASP A 407 16.69 -18.41 -6.24
N GLY A 408 15.80 -17.41 -6.31
CA GLY A 408 14.52 -17.46 -7.02
C GLY A 408 13.29 -17.22 -6.13
N VAL A 409 12.11 -17.49 -6.71
CA VAL A 409 10.83 -17.52 -6.00
C VAL A 409 10.49 -18.95 -5.62
N ARG A 410 10.12 -19.17 -4.35
CA ARG A 410 9.64 -20.46 -3.88
C ARG A 410 8.28 -20.35 -3.20
N ARG A 411 7.32 -21.14 -3.70
CA ARG A 411 6.04 -21.39 -3.03
C ARG A 411 6.28 -22.18 -1.76
N MET A 412 6.06 -21.55 -0.62
CA MET A 412 6.20 -22.17 0.70
C MET A 412 4.87 -22.71 1.21
N LEU A 413 3.78 -21.96 1.00
CA LEU A 413 2.42 -22.37 1.35
C LEU A 413 1.45 -22.09 0.21
N ASP A 414 0.54 -23.03 -0.04
CA ASP A 414 -0.57 -22.92 -0.99
C ASP A 414 -1.84 -23.43 -0.30
N GLU A 415 -2.32 -22.64 0.66
CA GLU A 415 -3.45 -22.98 1.52
C GLU A 415 -4.78 -22.69 0.81
N ASP A 416 -5.92 -22.83 1.48
CA ASP A 416 -7.22 -22.52 0.87
C ASP A 416 -7.46 -21.02 0.67
N TYR A 417 -6.88 -20.18 1.53
CA TYR A 417 -7.19 -18.74 1.61
C TYR A 417 -6.11 -17.84 1.04
N PHE A 418 -4.85 -18.26 1.14
CA PHE A 418 -3.69 -17.49 0.71
C PHE A 418 -2.55 -18.39 0.25
N THR A 419 -1.66 -17.80 -0.52
CA THR A 419 -0.34 -18.35 -0.82
C THR A 419 0.72 -17.55 -0.09
N LEU A 420 1.83 -18.20 0.28
CA LEU A 420 3.04 -17.54 0.75
C LEU A 420 4.21 -18.00 -0.11
N ASP A 421 4.79 -17.07 -0.85
CA ASP A 421 6.01 -17.21 -1.62
C ASP A 421 7.15 -16.52 -0.87
N VAL A 422 8.32 -17.15 -0.80
CA VAL A 422 9.56 -16.50 -0.33
C VAL A 422 10.48 -16.32 -1.52
N ILE A 423 10.98 -15.09 -1.65
CA ILE A 423 11.94 -14.69 -2.67
C ILE A 423 13.29 -14.53 -2.00
N ARG A 424 14.30 -15.15 -2.58
CA ARG A 424 15.70 -14.85 -2.31
C ARG A 424 16.35 -14.56 -3.65
N THR A 425 17.02 -13.44 -3.77
CA THR A 425 17.67 -13.06 -5.03
C THR A 425 19.03 -12.45 -4.72
N HIS A 426 20.03 -12.79 -5.52
CA HIS A 426 21.28 -12.04 -5.68
C HIS A 426 21.36 -11.30 -7.03
N SER A 427 20.34 -11.46 -7.88
CA SER A 427 20.31 -10.91 -9.24
C SER A 427 18.95 -10.32 -9.60
N ARG A 428 18.17 -11.00 -10.45
CA ARG A 428 16.87 -10.57 -10.97
C ARG A 428 15.90 -11.74 -10.93
N VAL A 429 14.72 -11.51 -10.39
CA VAL A 429 13.63 -12.50 -10.37
C VAL A 429 12.29 -11.85 -10.72
N SER A 430 11.51 -12.49 -11.60
CA SER A 430 10.11 -12.10 -11.87
C SER A 430 9.20 -12.67 -10.79
N LEU A 431 8.25 -11.86 -10.33
CA LEU A 431 7.23 -12.30 -9.38
C LEU A 431 6.17 -13.16 -10.07
N PRO A 432 5.49 -14.06 -9.33
CA PRO A 432 4.28 -14.69 -9.83
C PRO A 432 3.24 -13.66 -10.27
N PRO A 433 2.46 -13.92 -11.34
CA PRO A 433 1.40 -13.00 -11.77
C PRO A 433 0.37 -12.74 -10.68
N VAL A 434 0.01 -11.47 -10.50
CA VAL A 434 -1.01 -11.06 -9.54
C VAL A 434 -2.40 -11.35 -10.12
N LYS A 435 -3.15 -12.27 -9.50
CA LYS A 435 -4.51 -12.61 -9.94
C LYS A 435 -5.61 -11.71 -9.38
N HIS A 436 -5.44 -11.26 -8.13
CA HIS A 436 -6.44 -10.48 -7.38
C HIS A 436 -5.80 -9.29 -6.70
N PHE A 437 -4.81 -9.55 -5.86
CA PHE A 437 -3.84 -8.57 -5.39
C PHE A 437 -2.67 -9.36 -4.78
N GLY A 438 -1.58 -8.68 -4.46
CA GLY A 438 -0.47 -9.26 -3.72
C GLY A 438 0.05 -8.31 -2.66
N MET A 439 0.87 -8.82 -1.78
CA MET A 439 1.52 -8.04 -0.73
C MET A 439 2.97 -8.51 -0.67
N ILE A 440 3.91 -7.62 -0.95
CA ILE A 440 5.34 -7.92 -0.88
C ILE A 440 5.98 -7.14 0.28
N THR A 441 6.69 -7.83 1.15
CA THR A 441 7.46 -7.22 2.25
C THR A 441 8.93 -7.56 2.08
N LEU A 442 9.80 -6.55 2.05
CA LEU A 442 11.24 -6.77 2.05
C LEU A 442 11.69 -7.15 3.48
N LEU A 443 12.21 -8.35 3.64
CA LEU A 443 12.59 -8.90 4.96
C LEU A 443 14.07 -8.65 5.28
N ASP A 444 14.93 -8.68 4.27
CA ASP A 444 16.37 -8.43 4.43
C ASP A 444 17.01 -7.99 3.10
N GLY A 445 18.12 -7.25 3.18
CA GLY A 445 18.86 -6.74 2.03
C GLY A 445 18.26 -5.48 1.41
N GLU A 446 18.60 -5.23 0.14
CA GLU A 446 18.12 -4.10 -0.65
C GLU A 446 17.65 -4.59 -2.02
N LEU A 447 16.37 -4.39 -2.32
CA LEU A 447 15.78 -4.76 -3.60
C LEU A 447 15.23 -3.53 -4.33
N ASN A 448 15.42 -3.47 -5.64
CA ASN A 448 14.70 -2.57 -6.53
C ASN A 448 13.56 -3.34 -7.20
N MET A 449 12.32 -2.96 -6.91
CA MET A 449 11.14 -3.49 -7.58
C MET A 449 10.87 -2.67 -8.84
N THR A 450 10.63 -3.35 -9.96
CA THR A 450 10.55 -2.75 -11.30
C THR A 450 9.33 -3.29 -12.04
N TRP A 451 8.68 -2.45 -12.84
CA TRP A 451 7.54 -2.78 -13.69
C TRP A 451 7.55 -1.88 -14.94
N ALA A 452 6.64 -2.11 -15.87
CA ALA A 452 6.50 -1.22 -17.02
C ALA A 452 6.08 0.18 -16.57
N GLY A 453 6.93 1.19 -16.85
CA GLY A 453 6.66 2.59 -16.50
C GLY A 453 7.18 3.05 -15.14
N GLY A 454 7.79 2.18 -14.31
CA GLY A 454 8.29 2.61 -13.01
C GLY A 454 9.19 1.62 -12.27
N SER A 455 9.81 2.12 -11.22
CA SER A 455 10.57 1.33 -10.26
C SER A 455 10.58 1.98 -8.87
N VAL A 456 10.83 1.19 -7.83
CA VAL A 456 10.99 1.68 -6.47
C VAL A 456 12.05 0.87 -5.74
N LYS A 457 12.98 1.57 -5.07
CA LYS A 457 13.90 0.96 -4.13
C LYS A 457 13.15 0.63 -2.84
N MET A 458 13.12 -0.65 -2.48
CA MET A 458 12.53 -1.14 -1.25
C MET A 458 13.55 -1.09 -0.12
N LYS A 459 13.09 -0.68 1.07
CA LYS A 459 13.85 -0.76 2.32
C LYS A 459 13.35 -1.91 3.19
N LYS A 460 14.26 -2.51 3.95
CA LYS A 460 13.92 -3.58 4.90
C LYS A 460 12.76 -3.16 5.78
N GLY A 461 11.73 -4.01 5.86
CA GLY A 461 10.50 -3.78 6.58
C GLY A 461 9.39 -3.11 5.77
N GLU A 462 9.68 -2.49 4.63
CA GLU A 462 8.63 -1.90 3.81
C GLU A 462 7.75 -2.97 3.17
N THR A 463 6.45 -2.70 3.17
CA THR A 463 5.43 -3.51 2.52
C THR A 463 4.79 -2.73 1.39
N PHE A 464 4.65 -3.37 0.23
CA PHE A 464 3.94 -2.83 -0.91
C PHE A 464 2.72 -3.70 -1.23
N PHE A 465 1.59 -3.03 -1.45
CA PHE A 465 0.41 -3.63 -2.01
C PHE A 465 0.56 -3.71 -3.53
N LEU A 466 0.27 -4.88 -4.11
CA LEU A 466 0.36 -5.16 -5.53
C LEU A 466 -1.07 -5.24 -6.10
N PRO A 467 -1.52 -4.22 -6.87
CA PRO A 467 -2.88 -4.21 -7.42
C PRO A 467 -3.18 -5.40 -8.35
N ALA A 468 -4.47 -5.77 -8.47
CA ALA A 468 -4.96 -6.74 -9.45
C ALA A 468 -4.52 -6.45 -10.90
N SER A 469 -4.51 -5.16 -11.22
CA SER A 469 -4.16 -4.63 -12.54
C SER A 469 -2.68 -4.29 -12.68
N ALA A 470 -1.83 -4.71 -11.73
CA ALA A 470 -0.40 -4.43 -11.81
C ALA A 470 0.22 -5.04 -13.07
N PRO A 471 1.21 -4.38 -13.70
CA PRO A 471 2.00 -4.99 -14.76
C PRO A 471 2.80 -6.19 -14.24
N GLU A 472 3.55 -6.86 -15.11
CA GLU A 472 4.57 -7.80 -14.65
C GLU A 472 5.58 -7.08 -13.75
N ILE A 473 5.85 -7.68 -12.59
CA ILE A 473 6.76 -7.14 -11.58
C ILE A 473 8.03 -7.99 -11.53
N THR A 474 9.17 -7.33 -11.51
CA THR A 474 10.48 -7.92 -11.29
C THR A 474 11.11 -7.29 -10.05
N VAL A 475 11.78 -8.08 -9.21
CA VAL A 475 12.70 -7.59 -8.18
C VAL A 475 14.15 -7.81 -8.60
N ARG A 476 15.03 -6.85 -8.30
CA ARG A 476 16.47 -6.90 -8.59
C ARG A 476 17.29 -6.52 -7.37
N GLY A 477 18.46 -7.13 -7.22
CA GLY A 477 19.39 -6.86 -6.13
C GLY A 477 19.63 -8.09 -5.26
N GLU A 478 20.17 -7.82 -4.07
CA GLU A 478 20.47 -8.83 -3.06
C GLU A 478 19.54 -8.67 -1.87
N GLY A 479 18.71 -9.69 -1.62
CA GLY A 479 17.77 -9.63 -0.50
C GLY A 479 16.79 -10.79 -0.44
N THR A 480 16.01 -10.79 0.65
CA THR A 480 14.93 -11.73 0.90
C THR A 480 13.61 -10.98 1.07
N ALA A 481 12.56 -11.41 0.37
CA ALA A 481 11.22 -10.85 0.49
C ALA A 481 10.16 -11.95 0.66
N ALA A 482 9.04 -11.63 1.29
CA ALA A 482 7.86 -12.49 1.32
C ALA A 482 6.76 -11.88 0.45
N VAL A 483 6.09 -12.73 -0.35
CA VAL A 483 4.93 -12.36 -1.16
C VAL A 483 3.74 -13.21 -0.76
N SER A 484 2.66 -12.56 -0.37
CA SER A 484 1.39 -13.22 -0.07
C SER A 484 0.29 -12.75 -1.03
N MET A 485 -0.55 -13.68 -1.47
CA MET A 485 -1.68 -13.41 -2.36
C MET A 485 -2.92 -14.17 -1.88
N PRO A 486 -4.14 -13.63 -2.05
CA PRO A 486 -5.38 -14.37 -1.80
C PRO A 486 -5.66 -15.36 -2.94
N LYS A 487 -6.47 -16.38 -2.65
CA LYS A 487 -6.88 -17.39 -3.64
C LYS A 487 -8.28 -17.21 -4.21
#